data_AF-A0A828SN79-F1
#
_entry.id   AF-A0A828SN79-F1
#
_cell.length_a   1.000
_cell.length_b   1.000
_cell.length_c   1.000
_cell.angle_alpha   90.00
_cell.angle_beta   90.00
_cell.angle_gamma   90.00
#
_symmetry.space_group_name_H-M   'P 1'
#
loop_
_entity.id
_entity.type
_entity.pdbx_description
1 polymer ?
#
loop_
_entity_poly.entity_id
_entity_poly.type
_entity_poly.pdbx_seq_one_letter_code
_entity_poly.pdbx_strand_id
1 'polypeptide(L)'
;MKKLALIAALSVVGIANAQAADGTITINGLVTDKTCDIVTPAGKDFTVTLPTVSKQTLAVAGDVAGRTPFQINLANCSQGKVATYFEPGATVDFNTGRLLNQDATGAKNVNVQLLGSNNNFIPVLAAGANGAQANSQWVDVAEGASADLNYYAEYYATGASTAGKVTTSVQYTIIYQ
;
A
#
# COMPACT_ATOMS: atom_id res chain seq x y z
N MET A 1 -83.03 -5.31 -35.31
CA MET A 1 -81.70 -5.20 -35.94
C MET A 1 -80.98 -3.97 -35.41
N LYS A 2 -79.66 -4.09 -35.17
CA LYS A 2 -78.63 -3.06 -34.81
C LYS A 2 -78.26 -2.90 -33.32
N LYS A 3 -77.33 -3.79 -32.90
CA LYS A 3 -75.99 -3.61 -32.28
C LYS A 3 -75.68 -2.40 -31.37
N LEU A 4 -74.75 -2.67 -30.43
CA LEU A 4 -73.68 -1.85 -29.81
C LEU A 4 -73.80 -1.76 -28.28
N ALA A 5 -72.79 -1.89 -27.43
CA ALA A 5 -71.43 -2.44 -27.46
C ALA A 5 -70.93 -2.47 -25.99
N LEU A 6 -69.97 -3.34 -25.71
CA LEU A 6 -69.35 -3.67 -24.43
C LEU A 6 -68.43 -2.54 -23.89
N ILE A 7 -68.40 -2.28 -22.57
CA ILE A 7 -67.28 -1.57 -21.92
C ILE A 7 -66.89 -2.29 -20.63
N ALA A 8 -65.80 -3.04 -20.69
CA ALA A 8 -65.11 -3.60 -19.53
C ALA A 8 -64.13 -2.56 -18.96
N ALA A 9 -64.23 -2.27 -17.66
CA ALA A 9 -63.31 -1.38 -16.97
C ALA A 9 -61.94 -2.07 -16.80
N LEU A 10 -60.92 -1.57 -17.51
CA LEU A 10 -59.52 -1.94 -17.30
C LEU A 10 -58.98 -1.22 -16.06
N SER A 11 -58.71 -1.96 -14.97
CA SER A 11 -57.89 -1.49 -13.86
C SER A 11 -56.42 -1.57 -14.23
N VAL A 12 -55.82 -0.42 -14.56
CA VAL A 12 -54.36 -0.32 -14.76
C VAL A 12 -53.69 -0.41 -13.38
N VAL A 13 -53.15 -1.58 -13.06
CA VAL A 13 -52.25 -1.75 -11.91
C VAL A 13 -50.95 -1.04 -12.26
N GLY A 14 -50.76 0.16 -11.74
CA GLY A 14 -49.50 0.88 -11.83
C GLY A 14 -48.43 0.10 -11.08
N ILE A 15 -47.54 -0.56 -11.82
CA ILE A 15 -46.36 -1.20 -11.26
C ILE A 15 -45.41 -0.06 -10.88
N ALA A 16 -45.45 0.37 -9.62
CA ALA A 16 -44.43 1.25 -9.07
C ALA A 16 -43.11 0.46 -9.10
N ASN A 17 -42.22 0.80 -10.03
CA ASN A 17 -40.85 0.31 -10.01
C ASN A 17 -40.20 0.86 -8.74
N ALA A 18 -40.13 0.06 -7.69
CA ALA A 18 -39.38 0.38 -6.49
C ALA A 18 -37.88 0.39 -6.85
N GLN A 19 -37.34 1.58 -7.12
CA GLN A 19 -35.90 1.78 -7.32
C GLN A 19 -35.23 1.81 -5.94
N ALA A 20 -34.94 0.63 -5.38
CA ALA A 20 -34.21 0.48 -4.12
C ALA A 20 -32.71 0.34 -4.38
N ALA A 21 -32.07 1.41 -4.85
CA ALA A 21 -30.61 1.50 -4.74
C ALA A 21 -30.25 1.97 -3.32
N ASP A 22 -29.36 1.26 -2.64
CA ASP A 22 -28.89 1.65 -1.29
C ASP A 22 -28.10 2.98 -1.31
N GLY A 23 -27.55 3.38 -2.47
CA GLY A 23 -26.84 4.64 -2.65
C GLY A 23 -26.07 4.73 -3.96
N THR A 24 -25.26 5.79 -4.10
CA THR A 24 -24.34 6.02 -5.24
C THR A 24 -22.92 6.16 -4.73
N ILE A 25 -21.98 5.40 -5.30
CA ILE A 25 -20.55 5.54 -5.06
C ILE A 25 -19.97 6.49 -6.12
N THR A 26 -19.42 7.63 -5.71
CA THR A 26 -18.71 8.56 -6.60
C THR A 26 -17.21 8.31 -6.53
N ILE A 27 -16.59 8.02 -7.67
CA ILE A 27 -15.15 7.82 -7.80
C ILE A 27 -14.54 9.07 -8.46
N ASN A 28 -13.56 9.67 -7.80
CA ASN A 28 -12.80 10.81 -8.32
C ASN A 28 -11.32 10.43 -8.38
N GLY A 29 -10.61 10.97 -9.37
CA GLY A 29 -9.17 10.78 -9.52
C GLY A 29 -8.56 11.92 -10.33
N LEU A 30 -7.25 12.08 -10.20
CA LEU A 30 -6.45 13.03 -10.97
C LEU A 30 -5.33 12.26 -11.66
N VAL A 31 -5.19 12.46 -12.98
CA VAL A 31 -4.02 12.02 -13.74
C VAL A 31 -3.15 13.23 -13.98
N THR A 32 -1.88 13.16 -13.60
CA THR A 32 -0.91 14.26 -13.71
C THR A 32 0.23 13.88 -14.66
N ASP A 33 0.85 14.88 -15.28
CA ASP A 33 2.06 14.81 -16.07
C ASP A 33 3.34 15.01 -15.24
N LYS A 34 3.23 15.18 -13.91
CA LYS A 34 4.37 15.23 -13.00
C LYS A 34 5.16 13.92 -13.02
N THR A 35 6.48 14.02 -13.07
CA THR A 35 7.37 12.86 -13.10
C THR A 35 8.63 13.08 -12.27
N CYS A 36 9.32 11.98 -11.96
CA CYS A 36 10.70 11.94 -11.50
C CYS A 36 11.39 10.70 -12.10
N ASP A 37 12.69 10.79 -12.34
CA ASP A 37 13.52 9.65 -12.68
C ASP A 37 13.98 8.94 -11.39
N ILE A 38 13.88 7.61 -11.35
CA ILE A 38 14.48 6.80 -10.27
C ILE A 38 15.96 6.62 -10.57
N VAL A 39 16.81 7.22 -9.75
CA VAL A 39 18.27 7.22 -9.88
C VAL A 39 18.97 6.56 -8.70
N THR A 40 18.25 5.77 -7.90
CA THR A 40 18.82 4.94 -6.84
C THR A 40 20.04 4.19 -7.38
N PRO A 41 21.23 4.25 -6.75
CA PRO A 41 22.46 3.67 -7.29
C PRO A 41 22.37 2.17 -7.61
N ALA A 42 21.55 1.44 -6.87
CA ALA A 42 21.29 0.01 -7.07
C ALA A 42 20.27 -0.27 -8.19
N GLY A 43 19.76 0.75 -8.86
CA GLY A 43 18.67 0.67 -9.85
C GLY A 43 17.28 0.70 -9.20
N LYS A 44 16.25 0.57 -10.05
CA LYS A 44 14.84 0.53 -9.63
C LYS A 44 14.50 -0.74 -8.82
N ASP A 45 15.18 -1.84 -9.11
CA ASP A 45 15.02 -3.12 -8.44
C ASP A 45 16.27 -3.38 -7.61
N PHE A 46 16.17 -3.31 -6.29
CA PHE A 46 17.31 -3.47 -5.39
C PHE A 46 16.98 -4.28 -4.14
N THR A 47 18.02 -4.79 -3.49
CA THR A 47 17.90 -5.64 -2.31
C THR A 47 18.32 -4.89 -1.06
N VAL A 48 17.48 -4.96 -0.01
CA VAL A 48 17.83 -4.52 1.34
C VAL A 48 18.18 -5.75 2.17
N THR A 49 19.45 -5.90 2.53
CA THR A 49 19.92 -7.03 3.35
C THR A 49 19.90 -6.66 4.83
N LEU A 50 18.95 -7.24 5.57
CA LEU A 50 18.93 -7.14 7.03
C LEU A 50 20.09 -7.93 7.66
N PRO A 51 20.66 -7.49 8.79
CA PRO A 51 21.74 -8.20 9.47
C PRO A 51 21.25 -9.52 10.05
N THR A 52 22.17 -10.47 10.26
CA THR A 52 21.85 -11.67 11.03
C THR A 52 21.62 -11.30 12.50
N VAL A 53 20.46 -11.66 13.04
CA VAL A 53 20.09 -11.42 14.44
C VAL A 53 19.85 -12.73 15.18
N SER A 54 20.05 -12.73 16.50
CA SER A 54 19.72 -13.88 17.34
C SER A 54 18.22 -14.02 17.50
N LYS A 55 17.68 -15.25 17.42
CA LYS A 55 16.26 -15.50 17.73
C LYS A 55 15.84 -15.00 19.12
N GLN A 56 16.80 -14.85 20.05
CA GLN A 56 16.55 -14.35 21.39
C GLN A 56 16.18 -12.86 21.41
N THR A 57 16.47 -12.12 20.33
CA THR A 57 16.06 -10.71 20.14
C THR A 57 14.66 -10.58 19.54
N LEU A 58 14.05 -11.70 19.15
CA LEU A 58 12.73 -11.82 18.54
C LEU A 58 11.91 -12.89 19.29
N ALA A 59 11.91 -12.79 20.62
CA ALA A 59 11.45 -13.84 21.52
C ALA A 59 9.94 -13.78 21.78
N VAL A 60 9.33 -12.60 21.66
CA VAL A 60 7.89 -12.39 21.84
C VAL A 60 7.31 -11.52 20.74
N ALA A 61 5.99 -11.58 20.55
CA ALA A 61 5.32 -10.74 19.57
C ALA A 61 5.54 -9.25 19.88
N GLY A 62 5.90 -8.46 18.86
CA GLY A 62 6.22 -7.05 19.01
C GLY A 62 7.71 -6.73 19.09
N ASP A 63 8.57 -7.73 19.35
CA ASP A 63 10.01 -7.54 19.30
C ASP A 63 10.46 -7.17 17.87
N VAL A 64 11.40 -6.24 17.77
CA VAL A 64 12.01 -5.81 16.51
C VAL A 64 13.53 -5.91 16.55
N ALA A 65 14.15 -6.18 15.41
CA ALA A 65 15.60 -6.28 15.31
C ALA A 65 16.11 -5.98 13.91
N GLY A 66 17.39 -5.60 13.82
CA GLY A 66 18.10 -5.51 12.54
C GLY A 66 17.65 -4.35 11.64
N ARG A 67 17.19 -3.24 12.21
CA ARG A 67 16.82 -2.04 11.45
C ARG A 67 17.93 -1.64 10.48
N THR A 68 17.57 -1.61 9.20
CA THR A 68 18.49 -1.34 8.10
C THR A 68 17.92 -0.21 7.24
N PRO A 69 18.67 0.90 7.03
CA PRO A 69 18.21 1.99 6.19
C PRO A 69 18.24 1.58 4.71
N PHE A 70 17.31 2.15 3.95
CA PHE A 70 17.37 2.16 2.49
C PHE A 70 16.76 3.45 1.96
N GLN A 71 17.09 3.79 0.72
CA GLN A 71 16.65 5.02 0.08
C GLN A 71 16.16 4.75 -1.32
N ILE A 72 15.19 5.55 -1.75
CA ILE A 72 14.81 5.69 -3.15
C ILE A 72 15.19 7.11 -3.56
N ASN A 73 16.17 7.22 -4.46
CA ASN A 73 16.70 8.50 -4.92
C ASN A 73 16.02 8.89 -6.23
N LEU A 74 15.55 10.13 -6.30
CA LEU A 74 14.85 10.71 -7.44
C LEU A 74 15.65 11.88 -8.01
N ALA A 75 15.56 12.07 -9.32
CA ALA A 75 16.12 13.22 -10.03
C ALA A 75 15.17 13.72 -11.12
N ASN A 76 15.47 14.90 -11.68
CA ASN A 76 14.72 15.53 -12.76
C ASN A 76 13.21 15.61 -12.45
N CYS A 77 12.87 15.90 -11.20
CA CYS A 77 11.48 15.93 -10.77
C CYS A 77 10.74 17.17 -11.27
N SER A 78 9.48 17.01 -11.69
CA SER A 78 8.57 18.14 -11.87
C SER A 78 8.30 18.83 -10.52
N GLN A 79 8.03 20.14 -10.54
CA GLN A 79 7.69 20.88 -9.32
C GLN A 79 6.44 20.30 -8.63
N GLY A 80 6.53 20.05 -7.32
CA GLY A 80 5.41 19.52 -6.54
C GLY A 80 5.87 18.76 -5.29
N LYS A 81 5.05 17.80 -4.87
CA LYS A 81 5.37 16.87 -3.80
C LYS A 81 5.49 15.46 -4.33
N VAL A 82 6.43 14.71 -3.79
CA VAL A 82 6.67 13.30 -4.14
C VAL A 82 6.72 12.42 -2.91
N ALA A 83 6.20 11.21 -3.03
CA ALA A 83 6.26 10.18 -1.99
C ALA A 83 6.33 8.78 -2.60
N THR A 84 6.63 7.78 -1.77
CA THR A 84 6.51 6.37 -2.15
C THR A 84 5.19 5.81 -1.66
N TYR A 85 4.48 5.13 -2.53
CA TYR A 85 3.39 4.22 -2.20
C TYR A 85 3.91 2.79 -2.35
N PHE A 86 3.94 2.02 -1.25
CA PHE A 86 4.30 0.61 -1.28
C PHE A 86 3.06 -0.21 -1.65
N GLU A 87 3.11 -0.99 -2.72
CA GLU A 87 1.93 -1.69 -3.24
C GLU A 87 1.52 -2.86 -2.34
N PRO A 88 0.29 -2.86 -1.79
CA PRO A 88 -0.26 -4.02 -1.09
C PRO A 88 -0.41 -5.20 -2.08
N GLY A 89 0.35 -6.26 -1.85
CA GLY A 89 0.44 -7.41 -2.77
C GLY A 89 0.42 -8.76 -2.07
N ALA A 90 0.80 -9.82 -2.79
CA ALA A 90 0.73 -11.20 -2.30
C ALA A 90 1.66 -11.51 -1.11
N THR A 91 2.67 -10.68 -0.88
CA THR A 91 3.63 -10.79 0.24
C THR A 91 3.21 -9.97 1.45
N VAL A 92 2.06 -9.30 1.42
CA VAL A 92 1.59 -8.42 2.49
C VAL A 92 0.53 -9.13 3.33
N ASP A 93 0.67 -9.06 4.65
CA ASP A 93 -0.40 -9.40 5.57
C ASP A 93 -1.43 -8.27 5.62
N PHE A 94 -2.58 -8.45 4.98
CA PHE A 94 -3.64 -7.44 4.92
C PHE A 94 -4.28 -7.10 6.27
N ASN A 95 -4.04 -7.89 7.34
CA ASN A 95 -4.53 -7.52 8.67
C ASN A 95 -3.61 -6.50 9.36
N THR A 96 -2.32 -6.53 9.04
CA THR A 96 -1.31 -5.74 9.77
C THR A 96 -0.56 -4.73 8.90
N GLY A 97 -0.51 -4.95 7.59
CA GLY A 97 0.31 -4.18 6.64
C GLY A 97 1.80 -4.54 6.69
N ARG A 98 2.19 -5.64 7.34
CA ARG A 98 3.58 -6.13 7.37
C ARG A 98 3.85 -7.07 6.21
N LEU A 99 5.13 -7.22 5.87
CA LEU A 99 5.58 -8.12 4.82
C LEU A 99 5.80 -9.53 5.41
N LEU A 100 5.07 -10.50 4.88
CA LEU A 100 5.15 -11.91 5.25
C LEU A 100 6.53 -12.47 4.88
N ASN A 101 7.07 -13.33 5.75
CA ASN A 101 8.19 -14.17 5.35
C ASN A 101 7.73 -15.23 4.34
N GLN A 102 8.28 -15.18 3.14
CA GLN A 102 7.97 -16.06 2.02
C GLN A 102 8.85 -17.32 1.96
N ASP A 103 9.89 -17.43 2.81
CA ASP A 103 10.69 -18.65 2.89
C ASP A 103 9.92 -19.75 3.63
N ALA A 104 9.35 -20.68 2.86
CA ALA A 104 8.57 -21.80 3.38
C ALA A 104 9.35 -22.68 4.38
N THR A 105 10.68 -22.72 4.28
CA THR A 105 11.58 -23.48 5.17
C THR A 105 12.33 -22.61 6.17
N GLY A 106 12.12 -21.29 6.11
CA GLY A 106 12.83 -20.30 6.89
C GLY A 106 12.28 -20.11 8.30
N ALA A 107 12.65 -18.98 8.89
CA ALA A 107 12.23 -18.60 10.23
C ALA A 107 10.70 -18.47 10.31
N LYS A 108 10.13 -18.96 11.41
CA LYS A 108 8.71 -18.84 11.74
C LYS A 108 8.50 -17.74 12.77
N ASN A 109 7.28 -17.23 12.81
CA ASN A 109 6.85 -16.16 13.73
C ASN A 109 7.63 -14.85 13.58
N VAL A 110 8.12 -14.56 12.37
CA VAL A 110 8.82 -13.33 12.03
C VAL A 110 8.38 -12.85 10.66
N ASN A 111 8.05 -11.57 10.60
CA ASN A 111 7.76 -10.81 9.39
C ASN A 111 8.80 -9.69 9.24
N VAL A 112 8.70 -8.92 8.15
CA VAL A 112 9.44 -7.67 7.98
C VAL A 112 8.45 -6.52 8.01
N GLN A 113 8.84 -5.40 8.63
CA GLN A 113 8.09 -4.16 8.57
C GLN A 113 8.92 -3.04 7.96
N LEU A 114 8.24 -2.15 7.24
CA LEU A 114 8.82 -0.92 6.72
C LEU A 114 8.58 0.21 7.70
N LEU A 115 9.52 1.15 7.77
CA LEU A 115 9.40 2.36 8.57
C LEU A 115 9.75 3.59 7.75
N GLY A 116 9.08 4.70 8.06
CA GLY A 116 9.44 6.01 7.53
C GLY A 116 10.74 6.53 8.13
N SER A 117 11.24 7.63 7.57
CA SER A 117 12.35 8.41 8.14
C SER A 117 12.07 8.90 9.57
N ASN A 118 10.78 8.99 9.94
CA ASN A 118 10.31 9.28 11.29
C ASN A 118 10.40 8.08 12.26
N ASN A 119 10.99 6.95 11.85
CA ASN A 119 11.11 5.72 12.63
C ASN A 119 9.79 5.04 13.01
N ASN A 120 8.67 5.44 12.39
CA ASN A 120 7.36 4.84 12.63
C ASN A 120 7.01 3.82 11.55
N PHE A 121 6.29 2.78 11.96
CA PHE A 121 5.79 1.73 11.08
C PHE A 121 4.93 2.28 9.94
N ILE A 122 5.21 1.84 8.70
CA ILE A 122 4.38 2.08 7.53
C ILE A 122 3.50 0.84 7.31
N PRO A 123 2.19 0.91 7.57
CA PRO A 123 1.28 -0.17 7.20
C PRO A 123 1.12 -0.19 5.68
N VAL A 124 1.61 -1.25 5.04
CA VAL A 124 1.50 -1.46 3.58
C VAL A 124 0.07 -1.89 3.24
N LEU A 125 -0.87 -0.97 3.35
CA LEU A 125 -2.28 -1.15 3.04
C LEU A 125 -2.74 -0.05 2.08
N ALA A 126 -3.98 -0.14 1.61
CA ALA A 126 -4.58 0.90 0.80
C ALA A 126 -4.49 2.27 1.52
N ALA A 127 -3.96 3.26 0.82
CA ALA A 127 -3.87 4.63 1.36
C ALA A 127 -5.23 5.32 1.34
N GLY A 128 -5.41 6.27 2.27
CA GLY A 128 -6.54 7.18 2.26
C GLY A 128 -6.41 8.29 1.19
N ALA A 129 -7.26 9.32 1.29
CA ALA A 129 -7.37 10.40 0.31
C ALA A 129 -6.06 11.15 0.01
N ASN A 130 -5.07 11.09 0.90
CA ASN A 130 -3.78 11.74 0.74
C ASN A 130 -2.79 10.95 -0.14
N GLY A 131 -3.17 9.79 -0.67
CA GLY A 131 -2.39 8.98 -1.62
C GLY A 131 -1.23 8.18 -1.02
N ALA A 132 -0.49 8.72 -0.05
CA ALA A 132 0.59 8.01 0.65
C ALA A 132 0.08 7.22 1.86
N GLN A 133 0.74 6.11 2.17
CA GLN A 133 0.49 5.38 3.43
C GLN A 133 0.96 6.19 4.64
N ALA A 134 0.36 5.89 5.81
CA ALA A 134 0.78 6.50 7.07
C ALA A 134 2.30 6.32 7.27
N ASN A 135 2.97 7.40 7.69
CA ASN A 135 4.43 7.46 7.90
C ASN A 135 5.31 7.35 6.64
N SER A 136 4.73 7.23 5.44
CA SER A 136 5.49 7.45 4.20
C SER A 136 5.83 8.93 4.06
N GLN A 137 7.03 9.22 3.54
CA GLN A 137 7.58 10.57 3.49
C GLN A 137 7.08 11.31 2.24
N TRP A 138 6.54 12.52 2.44
CA TRP A 138 6.39 13.50 1.37
C TRP A 138 7.60 14.44 1.33
N VAL A 139 8.10 14.72 0.13
CA VAL A 139 9.17 15.69 -0.11
C VAL A 139 8.71 16.72 -1.11
N ASP A 140 8.85 18.00 -0.77
CA ASP A 140 8.68 19.11 -1.71
C ASP A 140 9.89 19.18 -2.65
N VAL A 141 9.60 19.25 -3.95
CA VAL A 141 10.60 19.32 -5.03
C VAL A 141 10.36 20.53 -5.92
N ALA A 142 11.44 21.22 -6.26
CA ALA A 142 11.44 22.24 -7.31
C ALA A 142 11.60 21.58 -8.69
N GLU A 143 11.30 22.33 -9.75
CA GLU A 143 11.46 21.86 -11.13
C GLU A 143 12.90 21.43 -11.42
N GLY A 144 13.08 20.23 -11.97
CA GLY A 144 14.37 19.62 -12.28
C GLY A 144 15.18 19.16 -11.06
N ALA A 145 14.64 19.29 -9.84
CA ALA A 145 15.38 18.96 -8.61
C ALA A 145 15.38 17.45 -8.31
N SER A 146 16.16 17.07 -7.30
CA SER A 146 16.23 15.71 -6.74
C SER A 146 15.47 15.61 -5.42
N ALA A 147 15.07 14.37 -5.08
CA ALA A 147 14.49 14.04 -3.79
C ALA A 147 14.98 12.69 -3.28
N ASP A 148 15.26 12.62 -1.99
CA ASP A 148 15.63 11.37 -1.31
C ASP A 148 14.49 10.92 -0.39
N LEU A 149 13.88 9.79 -0.74
CA LEU A 149 12.84 9.15 0.06
C LEU A 149 13.49 8.10 0.97
N ASN A 150 13.52 8.39 2.26
CA ASN A 150 14.30 7.65 3.25
C ASN A 150 13.41 6.70 4.07
N TYR A 151 13.82 5.44 4.15
CA TYR A 151 13.05 4.39 4.82
C TYR A 151 13.96 3.44 5.59
N TYR A 152 13.33 2.58 6.39
CA TYR A 152 14.00 1.45 7.02
C TYR A 152 13.19 0.18 6.82
N ALA A 153 13.88 -0.96 6.85
CA ALA A 153 13.28 -2.28 7.02
C ALA A 153 13.84 -2.92 8.29
N GLU A 154 13.01 -3.67 9.01
CA GLU A 154 13.44 -4.42 10.18
C GLU A 154 12.60 -5.69 10.37
N TYR A 155 13.16 -6.66 11.09
CA TYR A 155 12.40 -7.83 11.53
C TYR A 155 11.34 -7.43 12.54
N TYR A 156 10.17 -8.06 12.47
CA TYR A 156 9.11 -7.95 13.47
C TYR A 156 8.66 -9.34 13.88
N ALA A 157 8.78 -9.67 15.16
CA ALA A 157 8.32 -10.92 15.71
C ALA A 157 6.78 -10.91 15.82
N THR A 158 6.12 -11.92 15.25
CA THR A 158 4.68 -12.18 15.44
C THR A 158 4.42 -13.16 16.59
N GLY A 159 5.48 -13.66 17.19
CA GLY A 159 5.52 -14.58 18.32
C GLY A 159 6.98 -14.98 18.59
N ALA A 160 7.20 -16.07 19.32
CA ALA A 160 8.57 -16.58 19.54
C ALA A 160 9.18 -17.09 18.23
N SER A 161 10.19 -16.37 17.71
CA SER A 161 10.77 -16.66 16.41
C SER A 161 11.65 -17.92 16.42
N THR A 162 11.64 -18.66 15.30
CA THR A 162 12.59 -19.75 15.06
C THR A 162 13.79 -19.27 14.26
N ALA A 163 14.90 -20.00 14.33
CA ALA A 163 16.02 -19.75 13.42
C ALA A 163 15.64 -20.13 11.98
N GLY A 164 16.17 -19.39 11.01
CA GLY A 164 15.96 -19.64 9.59
C GLY A 164 16.07 -18.38 8.76
N LYS A 165 15.97 -18.52 7.45
CA LYS A 165 15.99 -17.38 6.53
C LYS A 165 14.68 -16.60 6.59
N VAL A 166 14.76 -15.32 6.27
CA VAL A 166 13.61 -14.47 6.01
C VAL A 166 13.78 -13.88 4.63
N THR A 167 12.80 -14.08 3.77
CA THR A 167 12.75 -13.49 2.43
C THR A 167 11.40 -12.87 2.22
N THR A 168 11.36 -11.69 1.63
CA THR A 168 10.10 -11.03 1.27
C THR A 168 10.38 -9.99 0.19
N SER A 169 9.32 -9.43 -0.38
CA SER A 169 9.40 -8.37 -1.36
C SER A 169 8.19 -7.45 -1.24
N VAL A 170 8.32 -6.23 -1.76
CA VAL A 170 7.24 -5.26 -1.87
C VAL A 170 7.47 -4.47 -3.14
N GLN A 171 6.42 -4.24 -3.92
CA GLN A 171 6.50 -3.33 -5.06
C GLN A 171 6.26 -1.90 -4.58
N TYR A 172 6.73 -0.91 -5.32
CA TYR A 172 6.52 0.48 -4.97
C TYR A 172 6.24 1.34 -6.20
N THR A 173 5.51 2.42 -5.97
CA THR A 173 5.12 3.43 -6.96
C THR A 173 5.51 4.80 -6.42
N ILE A 174 6.07 5.66 -7.27
CA ILE A 174 6.25 7.07 -6.94
C ILE A 174 4.94 7.79 -7.22
N ILE A 175 4.41 8.47 -6.20
CA ILE A 175 3.17 9.24 -6.29
C ILE A 175 3.46 10.73 -6.18
N TYR A 176 2.59 11.53 -6.78
CA TYR A 176 2.79 12.96 -7.00
C TYR A 176 1.58 13.74 -6.48
N GLN A 177 1.85 14.90 -5.89
CA GLN A 177 0.85 15.93 -5.55
C GLN A 177 1.29 17.30 -6.06
#